data_AF-A0A8T4RTV0-F1
#
_entry.id   AF-A0A8T4RTV0-F1
#
_cell.length_a   1.000
_cell.length_b   1.000
_cell.length_c   1.000
_cell.angle_alpha   90.00
_cell.angle_beta   90.00
_cell.angle_gamma   90.00
#
_symmetry.space_group_name_H-M   'P 1'
#
loop_
_entity.id
_entity.type
_entity.pdbx_description
1 polymer ?
#
loop_
_entity_poly.entity_id
_entity_poly.type
_entity_poly.pdbx_seq_one_letter_code
_entity_poly.pdbx_strand_id
1 'polypeptide(L)' 'MKLKLSISMDEETVRVLEESLKEGRFRNKSHVIEYAVNSFLKQN' A
#
# COMPACT_ATOMS: atom_id res chain seq x y z
N MET A 1 -0.23 16.48 6.89
CA MET A 1 -1.41 15.89 7.57
C MET A 1 -1.87 14.68 6.76
N LYS A 2 -2.21 13.56 7.38
CA LYS A 2 -2.69 12.36 6.65
C LYS A 2 -4.14 12.07 7.03
N LEU A 3 -4.93 11.67 6.04
CA LEU A 3 -6.31 11.23 6.22
C LEU A 3 -6.35 9.70 6.38
N LYS A 4 -7.20 9.21 7.29
CA LYS A 4 -7.41 7.78 7.47
C LYS A 4 -8.46 7.29 6.48
N LEU A 5 -8.13 6.25 5.74
CA LEU A 5 -9.05 5.54 4.85
C LEU A 5 -9.28 4.14 5.39
N SER A 6 -10.51 3.65 5.29
CA SER A 6 -10.87 2.25 5.51
C SER A 6 -11.20 1.65 4.16
N ILE A 7 -10.53 0.57 3.78
CA ILE A 7 -10.74 -0.12 2.51
C ILE A 7 -10.84 -1.61 2.75
N SER A 8 -11.67 -2.27 1.94
CA SER A 8 -11.73 -3.73 1.84
C SER A 8 -10.85 -4.16 0.67
N MET A 9 -10.13 -5.27 0.83
CA MET A 9 -9.23 -5.82 -0.19
C MET A 9 -9.28 -7.35 -0.12
N ASP A 10 -9.04 -8.00 -1.25
CA ASP A 10 -8.95 -9.45 -1.30
C ASP A 10 -7.76 -9.96 -0.50
N GLU A 11 -7.91 -11.13 0.11
CA GLU A 11 -6.91 -11.73 1.00
C GLU A 11 -5.56 -11.91 0.29
N GLU A 12 -5.57 -12.38 -0.96
CA GLU A 12 -4.37 -12.55 -1.78
C GLU A 12 -3.61 -11.23 -1.94
N THR A 13 -4.32 -10.13 -2.18
CA THR A 13 -3.72 -8.80 -2.30
C THR A 13 -3.08 -8.35 -0.99
N VAL A 14 -3.75 -8.62 0.14
CA VAL A 14 -3.20 -8.31 1.47
C VAL A 14 -1.94 -9.13 1.76
N ARG A 15 -1.89 -10.40 1.34
CA ARG A 15 -0.71 -11.26 1.50
C ARG A 15 0.50 -10.73 0.71
N VAL A 16 0.32 -10.42 -0.57
CA VAL A 16 1.39 -9.84 -1.41
C VAL A 16 1.89 -8.52 -0.82
N LEU A 17 0.98 -7.69 -0.30
CA LEU A 17 1.34 -6.46 0.38
C LEU A 17 2.19 -6.73 1.62
N GLU A 18 1.84 -7.70 2.46
CA GLU A 18 2.64 -8.08 3.63
C GLU A 18 4.03 -8.61 3.27
N GLU A 19 4.17 -9.35 2.16
CA GLU A 19 5.48 -9.79 1.66
C GLU A 19 6.36 -8.61 1.26
N SER A 20 5.79 -7.61 0.58
CA SER A 20 6.52 -6.39 0.19
C SER A 20 7.05 -5.59 1.39
N LEU A 21 6.44 -5.73 2.58
CA LEU A 21 6.93 -5.12 3.82
C LEU A 21 8.20 -5.79 4.34
N LYS A 22 8.35 -7.11 4.12
CA LYS A 22 9.50 -7.89 4.62
C LYS A 22 10.81 -7.47 3.94
N GLU A 23 10.73 -6.92 2.73
CA GLU A 23 11.90 -6.42 1.99
C GLU A 23 12.47 -5.10 2.54
N GLY A 24 11.88 -4.53 3.60
CA GLY A 24 12.38 -3.31 4.26
C GLY A 24 12.19 -2.02 3.48
N ARG A 25 11.59 -2.07 2.28
CA ARG A 25 11.32 -0.89 1.43
C ARG A 25 10.21 0.01 1.96
N PHE A 26 9.32 -0.53 2.80
CA PHE A 26 8.14 0.19 3.30
C PHE A 26 8.00 0.07 4.82
N ARG A 27 7.51 1.14 5.44
CA ARG A 27 7.39 1.25 6.91
C ARG A 27 6.18 0.54 7.49
N ASN A 28 5.10 0.42 6.71
CA ASN A 28 3.83 -0.19 7.09
C ASN A 28 2.91 -0.33 5.86
N LYS A 29 1.78 -1.00 6.04
CA LYS A 29 0.77 -1.22 4.98
C LYS A 29 0.30 0.07 4.33
N SER A 30 0.03 1.11 5.12
CA SER A 30 -0.43 2.40 4.62
C SER A 30 0.60 3.08 3.72
N HIS A 31 1.89 2.91 4.00
CA HIS A 31 2.96 3.44 3.15
C HIS A 31 3.00 2.75 1.77
N VAL A 32 2.73 1.44 1.71
CA VAL A 32 2.64 0.69 0.45
C VAL A 32 1.49 1.20 -0.39
N ILE A 33 0.30 1.30 0.21
CA ILE A 33 -0.91 1.77 -0.48
C ILE A 33 -0.72 3.21 -0.97
N GLU A 34 -0.18 4.10 -0.15
CA GLU A 34 0.11 5.49 -0.53
C GLU A 34 1.10 5.57 -1.69
N TYR A 35 2.17 4.76 -1.68
CA TYR A 35 3.12 4.68 -2.78
C TYR A 35 2.46 4.21 -4.09
N ALA A 36 1.66 3.13 -4.01
CA ALA A 36 0.96 2.58 -5.16
C ALA A 36 -0.02 3.58 -5.78
N VAL A 37 -0.85 4.22 -4.95
CA VAL A 37 -1.82 5.25 -5.39
C VAL A 37 -1.09 6.45 -6.02
N ASN A 38 -0.03 6.95 -5.39
CA ASN A 38 0.75 8.06 -5.96
C ASN A 38 1.44 7.68 -7.28
N SER A 39 1.90 6.44 -7.41
CA SER A 39 2.53 5.96 -8.65
C SER A 39 1.50 5.84 -9.77
N PHE A 40 0.32 5.29 -9.47
CA PHE A 40 -0.79 5.18 -10.40
C PHE A 40 -1.26 6.56 -10.91
N LEU A 41 -1.42 7.53 -10.01
CA LEU A 41 -1.85 8.89 -10.33
C LEU A 41 -0.81 9.74 -11.08
N LYS A 42 0.47 9.35 -11.07
CA LYS A 42 1.52 10.06 -11.84
C LYS A 42 1.65 9.53 -13.26
N GLN A 43 1.18 8.32 -13.52
CA GLN A 43 1.27 7.64 -14.82
C GLN A 43 -0.02 7.81 -15.65
N ASN A 44 -1.05 8.44 -15.08
CA ASN A 44 -2.31 8.80 -15.73
C ASN A 44 -2.56 10.30 -15.53
#